data_AF-A0A0R2X269-F1
#
_entry.id   AF-A0A0R2X269-F1
#
_cell.length_a   1.000
_cell.length_b   1.000
_cell.length_c   1.000
_cell.angle_alpha   90.00
_cell.angle_beta   90.00
_cell.angle_gamma   90.00
#
_symmetry.space_group_name_H-M   'P 1'
#
loop_
_entity.id
_entity.type
_entity.pdbx_description
1 polymer ?
#
loop_
_entity_poly.entity_id
_entity_poly.type
_entity_poly.pdbx_seq_one_letter_code
_entity_poly.pdbx_strand_id
1 'polypeptide(L)'
;MPEFQNIKCGDMNTTLIKTKLGKTIMLQFDVHSGRPYDRLNTVVGTKAVHEGYPSKLYINEEKLDWSGHKWLEKEKYNEYREKYNHPLWEKLKTQISDNSVGHGGMDFVMIYRLIKCLNKGLPLDINVYDSVLWSAITPLSVLSVAQNSASVKVPDFTGGTWKNNNNTEMLREI
;
A
#
# COMPACT_ATOMS: atom_id res chain seq x y z
N MET A 1 15.75 14.42 -31.07
CA MET A 1 15.29 13.56 -29.96
C MET A 1 15.60 12.12 -30.37
N PRO A 2 16.09 11.25 -29.48
CA PRO A 2 16.24 9.85 -29.84
C PRO A 2 14.86 9.29 -30.19
N GLU A 3 14.73 8.66 -31.36
CA GLU A 3 13.51 7.95 -31.71
C GLU A 3 13.43 6.69 -30.83
N PHE A 4 12.51 6.69 -29.88
CA PHE A 4 12.19 5.50 -29.09
C PHE A 4 11.43 4.49 -29.97
N GLN A 5 12.16 3.72 -30.76
CA GLN A 5 11.56 2.65 -31.56
C GLN A 5 11.34 1.40 -30.66
N ASN A 6 10.19 0.73 -30.83
CA ASN A 6 9.84 -0.54 -30.17
C ASN A 6 9.52 -0.53 -28.64
N ILE A 7 8.97 0.56 -28.09
CA ILE A 7 8.43 0.54 -26.71
C ILE A 7 7.14 -0.28 -26.64
N LYS A 8 7.11 -1.30 -25.78
CA LYS A 8 5.93 -2.18 -25.57
C LYS A 8 5.13 -1.85 -24.32
N CYS A 9 5.74 -1.22 -23.33
CA CYS A 9 5.07 -0.80 -22.10
C CYS A 9 4.33 0.52 -22.38
N GLY A 10 3.02 0.55 -22.16
CA GLY A 10 2.28 1.81 -22.23
C GLY A 10 2.71 2.76 -21.12
N ASP A 11 2.59 4.07 -21.37
CA ASP A 11 3.00 5.09 -20.40
C ASP A 11 2.27 4.93 -19.06
N MET A 12 0.95 4.68 -19.13
CA MET A 12 0.06 4.42 -18.00
C MET A 12 -0.57 3.02 -18.10
N ASN A 13 -0.47 2.24 -17.03
CA ASN A 13 -1.22 1.01 -16.85
C ASN A 13 -2.16 1.14 -15.64
N THR A 14 -3.43 0.77 -15.80
CA THR A 14 -4.39 0.66 -14.69
C THR A 14 -4.89 -0.77 -14.58
N THR A 15 -4.63 -1.41 -13.45
CA THR A 15 -5.07 -2.78 -13.14
C THR A 15 -6.14 -2.74 -12.05
N LEU A 16 -7.29 -3.37 -12.31
CA LEU A 16 -8.33 -3.58 -11.30
C LEU A 16 -8.23 -5.01 -10.74
N ILE A 17 -8.00 -5.11 -9.43
CA ILE A 17 -7.85 -6.37 -8.72
C ILE A 17 -9.05 -6.57 -7.81
N LYS A 18 -9.67 -7.75 -7.86
CA LYS A 18 -10.79 -8.13 -6.99
C LYS A 18 -10.33 -9.12 -5.93
N THR A 19 -10.61 -8.83 -4.67
CA THR A 19 -10.32 -9.75 -3.55
C THR A 19 -11.43 -10.79 -3.38
N LYS A 20 -11.16 -11.85 -2.61
CA LYS A 20 -12.17 -12.88 -2.31
C LYS A 20 -13.41 -12.32 -1.60
N LEU A 21 -13.22 -11.31 -0.76
CA LEU A 21 -14.31 -10.61 -0.05
C LEU A 21 -15.02 -9.56 -0.91
N GLY A 22 -14.73 -9.51 -2.22
CA GLY A 22 -15.37 -8.59 -3.15
C GLY A 22 -14.87 -7.15 -3.05
N LYS A 23 -13.78 -6.88 -2.33
CA LYS A 23 -13.11 -5.56 -2.35
C LYS A 23 -12.36 -5.37 -3.67
N THR A 24 -12.20 -4.12 -4.07
CA THR A 24 -11.47 -3.74 -5.28
C THR A 24 -10.22 -2.96 -4.92
N ILE A 25 -9.12 -3.23 -5.62
CA ILE A 25 -7.88 -2.48 -5.55
C ILE A 25 -7.60 -1.97 -6.96
N MET A 26 -7.43 -0.66 -7.09
CA MET A 26 -6.93 -0.05 -8.31
C MET A 26 -5.43 0.16 -8.15
N LEU A 27 -4.65 -0.44 -9.04
CA LEU A 27 -3.20 -0.25 -9.11
C LEU A 27 -2.87 0.50 -10.40
N GLN A 28 -2.06 1.54 -10.27
CA GLN A 28 -1.55 2.30 -11.41
C GLN A 28 -0.03 2.16 -11.49
N PHE A 29 0.47 1.96 -12.70
CA PHE A 29 1.89 2.00 -13.02
C PHE A 29 2.12 3.04 -14.10
N ASP A 30 2.78 4.13 -13.72
CA ASP A 30 3.13 5.25 -14.59
C ASP A 30 4.45 5.84 -14.11
N VAL A 31 5.51 5.52 -14.85
CA VAL A 31 6.89 5.95 -14.58
C VAL A 31 7.49 6.71 -15.77
N HIS A 32 6.69 6.94 -16.81
CA HIS A 32 7.12 7.56 -18.07
C HIS A 32 6.59 8.98 -18.22
N SER A 33 5.43 9.28 -17.62
CA SER A 33 4.80 10.59 -17.73
C SER A 33 5.49 11.62 -16.85
N GLY A 34 5.66 12.84 -17.36
CA GLY A 34 6.09 14.00 -16.56
C GLY A 34 4.97 14.44 -15.62
N ARG A 35 4.95 13.93 -14.39
CA ARG A 35 3.93 14.23 -13.37
C ARG A 35 4.51 14.28 -11.95
N PRO A 36 3.82 14.90 -10.97
CA PRO A 36 4.19 14.79 -9.56
C PRO A 36 4.20 13.33 -9.08
N TYR A 37 5.11 13.04 -8.15
CA TYR A 37 5.20 11.74 -7.50
C TYR A 37 3.93 11.43 -6.70
N ASP A 38 3.37 10.25 -6.91
CA ASP A 38 2.15 9.81 -6.24
C ASP A 38 2.12 8.28 -6.15
N ARG A 39 1.72 7.75 -4.99
CA ARG A 39 1.45 6.32 -4.76
C ARG A 39 -0.03 6.03 -4.52
N LEU A 40 -0.89 7.02 -4.68
CA LEU A 40 -2.32 7.10 -4.38
C LEU A 40 -2.62 6.89 -2.88
N ASN A 41 -2.25 5.73 -2.35
CA ASN A 41 -2.45 5.31 -0.96
C ASN A 41 -3.88 5.59 -0.45
N THR A 42 -4.85 5.32 -1.32
CA THR A 42 -6.27 5.54 -1.05
C THR A 42 -6.90 4.30 -0.42
N VAL A 43 -7.60 4.49 0.69
CA VAL A 43 -8.39 3.44 1.36
C VAL A 43 -9.77 3.98 1.64
N VAL A 44 -10.79 3.31 1.10
CA VAL A 44 -12.20 3.70 1.23
C VAL A 44 -12.93 2.66 2.07
N GLY A 45 -13.43 3.09 3.23
CA GLY A 45 -14.31 2.31 4.10
C GLY A 45 -15.72 2.89 4.14
N THR A 46 -16.63 2.20 4.84
CA THR A 46 -18.01 2.67 5.02
C THR A 46 -18.12 3.86 5.99
N LYS A 47 -17.08 4.10 6.80
CA LYS A 47 -17.06 5.16 7.83
C LYS A 47 -16.00 6.23 7.62
N ALA A 48 -15.03 6.00 6.74
CA ALA A 48 -13.90 6.89 6.56
C ALA A 48 -13.22 6.65 5.21
N VAL A 49 -12.52 7.67 4.72
CA VAL A 49 -11.67 7.60 3.53
C VAL A 49 -10.34 8.24 3.85
N HIS A 50 -9.24 7.60 3.47
CA HIS A 50 -7.92 8.20 3.49
C HIS A 50 -7.37 8.26 2.06
N GLU A 51 -6.70 9.34 1.70
CA GLU A 51 -5.91 9.49 0.49
C GLU A 51 -4.49 9.91 0.87
N GLY A 52 -3.47 9.46 0.13
CA GLY A 52 -2.11 9.95 0.24
C GLY A 52 -1.78 11.03 -0.79
N TYR A 53 -0.59 11.65 -0.64
CA TYR A 53 0.04 12.52 -1.64
C TYR A 53 -0.80 13.72 -2.13
N PRO A 54 -1.22 14.65 -1.25
CA PRO A 54 -0.91 14.74 0.17
C PRO A 54 -1.90 13.96 1.03
N SER A 55 -1.49 13.60 2.25
CA SER A 55 -2.34 12.81 3.13
C SER A 55 -3.58 13.58 3.59
N LYS A 56 -4.75 12.98 3.42
CA LYS A 56 -6.06 13.53 3.79
C LYS A 56 -6.91 12.44 4.42
N LEU A 57 -7.76 12.84 5.36
CA LEU A 57 -8.68 11.92 6.03
C LEU A 57 -10.08 12.52 6.02
N TYR A 58 -11.05 11.69 5.70
CA TYR A 58 -12.47 11.95 5.85
C TYR A 58 -13.04 10.92 6.82
N ILE A 59 -13.95 11.35 7.69
CA ILE A 59 -14.65 10.50 8.65
C ILE A 59 -16.13 10.86 8.58
N ASN A 60 -16.97 9.86 8.33
CA ASN A 60 -18.42 10.00 8.43
C ASN A 60 -18.80 10.29 9.88
N GLU A 61 -19.62 11.31 10.07
CA GLU A 61 -20.28 11.52 11.35
C GLU A 61 -21.34 10.45 11.60
N GLU A 62 -21.66 10.19 12.87
CA GLU A 62 -22.72 9.23 13.23
C GLU A 62 -24.09 9.70 12.74
N LYS A 63 -24.29 11.02 12.61
CA LYS A 63 -25.48 11.61 12.02
C LYS A 63 -25.23 11.88 10.54
N LEU A 64 -26.25 11.62 9.73
CA LEU A 64 -26.26 12.00 8.32
C LEU A 64 -26.22 13.52 8.23
N ASP A 65 -25.04 14.06 7.93
CA ASP A 65 -24.84 15.47 7.65
C ASP A 65 -24.42 15.65 6.18
N TRP A 66 -25.27 16.36 5.44
CA TRP A 66 -25.06 16.72 4.04
C TRP A 66 -24.04 17.85 3.86
N SER A 67 -23.66 18.54 4.95
CA SER A 67 -22.63 19.58 4.93
C SER A 67 -21.21 19.03 5.14
N GLY A 68 -21.10 17.78 5.60
CA GLY A 68 -19.85 17.12 5.97
C GLY A 68 -19.01 16.55 4.83
N HIS A 69 -19.27 16.86 3.55
CA HIS A 69 -18.52 16.31 2.40
C HIS A 69 -17.14 16.96 2.19
N LYS A 70 -16.31 17.04 3.23
CA LYS A 70 -15.00 17.71 3.19
C LYS A 70 -13.95 16.86 3.91
N TRP A 71 -12.70 16.96 3.44
CA TRP A 71 -11.55 16.47 4.20
C TRP A 71 -11.48 17.15 5.56
N LEU A 72 -10.96 16.45 6.56
CA LEU A 72 -10.69 17.05 7.87
C LEU A 72 -9.72 18.23 7.69
N GLU A 73 -10.01 19.31 8.41
CA GLU A 73 -9.07 20.42 8.58
C GLU A 73 -7.77 19.91 9.22
N LYS A 74 -6.67 20.62 8.96
CA LYS A 74 -5.31 20.15 9.27
C LYS A 74 -5.13 19.81 10.76
N GLU A 75 -5.68 20.62 11.66
CA GLU A 75 -5.60 20.44 13.11
C GLU A 75 -6.27 19.11 13.50
N LYS A 76 -7.49 18.88 13.00
CA LYS A 76 -8.23 17.65 13.28
C LYS A 76 -7.57 16.44 12.65
N TYR A 77 -7.07 16.56 11.42
CA TYR A 77 -6.28 15.51 10.78
C TYR A 77 -5.07 15.12 11.63
N ASN A 78 -4.33 16.10 12.16
CA ASN A 78 -3.17 15.86 13.01
C ASN A 78 -3.53 15.15 14.32
N GLU A 79 -4.64 15.52 14.97
CA GLU A 79 -5.13 14.79 16.15
C GLU A 79 -5.34 13.30 15.85
N TYR A 80 -5.99 12.97 14.73
CA TYR A 80 -6.17 11.58 14.31
C TYR A 80 -4.83 10.91 13.96
N ARG A 81 -3.96 11.60 13.24
CA ARG A 81 -2.64 11.10 12.86
C ARG A 81 -1.80 10.75 14.09
N GLU A 82 -1.80 11.60 15.12
CA GLU A 82 -1.10 11.36 16.38
C GLU A 82 -1.73 10.22 17.17
N LYS A 83 -3.06 10.24 17.33
CA LYS A 83 -3.81 9.21 18.07
C LYS A 83 -3.63 7.81 17.48
N TYR A 84 -3.59 7.70 16.16
CA TYR A 84 -3.48 6.43 15.43
C TYR A 84 -2.08 6.20 14.84
N ASN A 85 -1.08 6.95 15.29
CA ASN A 85 0.29 6.74 14.85
C ASN A 85 0.73 5.32 15.23
N HIS A 86 1.38 4.61 14.29
CA HIS A 86 1.79 3.25 14.56
C HIS A 86 2.87 3.24 15.67
N PRO A 87 2.75 2.44 16.75
CA PRO A 87 3.64 2.53 17.93
C PRO A 87 5.14 2.45 17.62
N LEU A 88 5.49 1.67 16.59
CA LEU A 88 6.87 1.55 16.09
C LEU A 88 7.50 2.90 15.70
N TRP A 89 6.73 3.82 15.13
CA TRP A 89 7.23 5.13 14.72
C TRP A 89 7.59 6.01 15.92
N GLU A 90 6.84 5.91 17.01
CA GLU A 90 7.20 6.62 18.24
C GLU A 90 8.39 5.96 18.93
N LYS A 91 8.38 4.62 19.03
CA LYS A 91 9.48 3.83 19.63
C LYS A 91 10.83 4.09 18.95
N LEU A 92 10.84 4.29 17.63
CA LEU A 92 12.05 4.48 16.83
C LEU A 92 12.23 5.92 16.35
N LYS A 93 11.51 6.89 16.92
CA LYS A 93 11.46 8.27 16.42
C LYS A 93 12.85 8.88 16.20
N THR A 94 13.75 8.73 17.17
CA THR A 94 15.13 9.23 17.07
C THR A 94 15.89 8.54 15.96
N GLN A 95 15.87 7.20 15.91
CA GLN A 95 16.61 6.43 14.90
C GLN A 95 16.08 6.69 13.48
N ILE A 96 14.77 6.86 13.33
CA ILE A 96 14.14 7.22 12.05
C ILE A 96 14.61 8.61 11.61
N SER A 97 14.62 9.59 12.53
CA SER A 97 15.07 10.95 12.25
C SER A 97 16.54 10.97 11.80
N ASP A 98 17.41 10.26 12.53
CA ASP A 98 18.85 10.16 12.26
C ASP A 98 19.16 9.42 10.94
N ASN A 99 18.24 8.59 10.46
CA ASN A 99 18.36 7.80 9.23
C ASN A 99 17.32 8.18 8.16
N SER A 100 16.88 9.45 8.16
CA SER A 100 15.81 9.95 7.30
C SER A 100 16.14 10.00 5.79
N VAL A 101 17.42 9.80 5.44
CA VAL A 101 17.92 9.81 4.05
C VAL A 101 17.23 8.77 3.16
N GLY A 102 16.81 7.64 3.72
CA GLY A 102 16.06 6.60 3.00
C GLY A 102 14.55 6.91 2.95
N HIS A 103 14.10 7.60 1.90
CA HIS A 103 12.68 7.90 1.63
C HIS A 103 11.88 8.43 2.83
N GLY A 104 12.48 9.27 3.68
CA GLY A 104 11.81 9.82 4.87
C GLY A 104 11.83 8.89 6.09
N GLY A 105 12.73 7.89 6.11
CA GLY A 105 12.99 6.98 7.23
C GLY A 105 12.24 5.64 7.16
N MET A 106 11.37 5.44 6.17
CA MET A 106 10.66 4.15 5.99
C MET A 106 11.62 3.00 5.68
N ASP A 107 12.71 3.27 4.96
CA ASP A 107 13.72 2.26 4.62
C ASP A 107 14.44 1.76 5.88
N PHE A 108 14.75 2.67 6.81
CA PHE A 108 15.32 2.31 8.10
C PHE A 108 14.39 1.38 8.87
N VAL A 109 13.09 1.70 8.96
CA VAL A 109 12.11 0.87 9.65
C VAL A 109 12.00 -0.52 9.02
N MET A 110 12.00 -0.59 7.68
CA MET A 110 11.96 -1.85 6.93
C MET A 110 13.15 -2.74 7.26
N ILE A 111 14.37 -2.21 7.16
CA ILE A 111 15.60 -2.96 7.45
C ILE A 111 15.71 -3.31 8.93
N TYR A 112 15.33 -2.39 9.82
CA TYR A 112 15.29 -2.63 11.26
C TYR A 112 14.40 -3.84 11.60
N ARG A 113 13.18 -3.88 11.07
CA ARG A 113 12.23 -4.98 11.28
C ARG A 113 12.78 -6.31 10.75
N LEU A 114 13.32 -6.30 9.53
CA LEU A 114 13.93 -7.48 8.91
C LEU A 114 15.04 -8.06 9.79
N ILE A 115 16.04 -7.24 10.15
CA ILE A 115 17.18 -7.69 10.95
C ILE A 115 16.76 -8.12 12.36
N LYS A 116 15.79 -7.44 12.98
CA LYS A 116 15.26 -7.85 14.29
C LYS A 116 14.56 -9.20 14.24
N CYS A 117 13.77 -9.48 13.21
CA CYS A 117 13.13 -10.78 13.03
C CYS A 117 14.17 -11.89 12.85
N LEU A 118 15.20 -11.65 12.01
CA LEU A 118 16.29 -12.60 11.79
C LEU A 118 17.07 -12.90 13.09
N ASN A 119 17.45 -11.87 13.83
CA ASN A 119 18.20 -12.04 15.08
C ASN A 119 17.41 -12.77 16.18
N LYS A 120 16.08 -12.66 16.17
CA LYS A 120 15.20 -13.28 17.17
C LYS A 120 14.59 -14.61 16.70
N GLY A 121 14.84 -15.05 15.47
CA GLY A 121 14.20 -16.24 14.90
C GLY A 121 12.68 -16.09 14.75
N LEU A 122 12.19 -14.88 14.45
CA LEU A 122 10.76 -14.59 14.32
C LEU A 122 10.31 -14.58 12.85
N PRO A 123 9.02 -14.86 12.58
CA PRO A 123 8.42 -14.64 11.26
C PRO A 123 8.62 -13.21 10.76
N LEU A 124 8.84 -13.05 9.45
CA LEU A 124 8.92 -11.74 8.80
C LEU A 124 7.53 -11.09 8.69
N ASP A 125 7.53 -9.76 8.59
CA ASP A 125 6.31 -8.97 8.40
C ASP A 125 5.60 -9.21 7.08
N ILE A 126 6.40 -9.41 6.04
CA ILE A 126 5.99 -9.75 4.69
C ILE A 126 6.65 -11.09 4.41
N ASN A 127 5.85 -12.13 4.26
CA ASN A 127 6.37 -13.47 3.99
C ASN A 127 6.56 -13.69 2.47
N VAL A 128 7.04 -14.89 2.11
CA VAL A 128 7.30 -15.24 0.71
C VAL A 128 6.03 -15.22 -0.14
N TYR A 129 4.89 -15.65 0.40
CA TYR A 129 3.63 -15.71 -0.32
C TYR A 129 3.08 -14.31 -0.60
N ASP A 130 3.22 -13.37 0.35
CA ASP A 130 2.86 -11.97 0.14
C ASP A 130 3.70 -11.36 -0.99
N SER A 131 5.02 -11.59 -0.95
CA SER A 131 5.97 -11.10 -1.95
C SER A 131 5.68 -11.66 -3.35
N VAL A 132 5.40 -12.97 -3.45
CA VAL A 132 5.05 -13.62 -4.71
C VAL A 132 3.68 -13.13 -5.21
N LEU A 133 2.69 -12.97 -4.33
CA LEU A 133 1.36 -12.49 -4.70
C LEU A 133 1.43 -11.08 -5.31
N TRP A 134 2.18 -10.17 -4.69
CA TRP A 134 2.34 -8.81 -5.20
C TRP A 134 3.12 -8.79 -6.52
N SER A 135 4.18 -9.58 -6.61
CA SER A 135 5.02 -9.66 -7.82
C SER A 135 4.30 -10.32 -9.00
N ALA A 136 3.39 -11.26 -8.75
CA ALA A 136 2.62 -11.95 -9.77
C ALA A 136 1.69 -11.01 -10.56
N ILE A 137 1.34 -9.84 -10.02
CA ILE A 137 0.52 -8.86 -10.76
C ILE A 137 1.19 -8.41 -12.06
N THR A 138 2.52 -8.30 -12.09
CA THR A 138 3.27 -7.94 -13.30
C THR A 138 3.01 -8.90 -14.47
N PRO A 139 3.33 -10.20 -14.40
CA PRO A 139 3.06 -11.11 -15.51
C PRO A 139 1.55 -11.31 -15.78
N LEU A 140 0.70 -11.28 -14.75
CA LEU A 140 -0.75 -11.45 -14.94
C LEU A 140 -1.39 -10.27 -15.66
N SER A 141 -0.94 -9.04 -15.39
CA SER A 141 -1.40 -7.85 -16.12
C SER A 141 -0.94 -7.87 -17.58
N VAL A 142 0.28 -8.33 -17.86
CA VAL A 142 0.77 -8.54 -19.24
C VAL A 142 -0.10 -9.56 -19.99
N LEU A 143 -0.43 -10.69 -19.35
CA LEU A 143 -1.33 -11.70 -19.92
C LEU A 143 -2.72 -11.13 -20.19
N SER A 144 -3.26 -10.33 -19.26
CA SER A 144 -4.55 -9.65 -19.43
C SER A 144 -4.54 -8.71 -20.64
N VAL A 145 -3.53 -7.83 -20.76
CA VAL A 145 -3.37 -6.90 -21.89
C VAL A 145 -3.25 -7.65 -23.21
N ALA A 146 -2.47 -8.73 -23.27
CA ALA A 146 -2.33 -9.56 -24.47
C ALA A 146 -3.64 -10.25 -24.90
N GLN A 147 -4.61 -10.37 -23.98
CA GLN A 147 -5.93 -10.98 -24.19
C GLN A 147 -7.05 -9.93 -24.24
N ASN A 148 -6.78 -8.74 -24.79
CA ASN A 148 -7.74 -7.63 -24.88
C ASN A 148 -8.33 -7.25 -23.52
N SER A 149 -7.47 -7.17 -22.49
CA SER A 149 -7.83 -6.83 -21.12
C SER A 149 -8.81 -7.79 -20.45
N ALA A 150 -8.80 -9.07 -20.86
CA ALA A 150 -9.59 -10.12 -20.21
C ALA A 150 -9.19 -10.31 -18.74
N SER A 151 -10.15 -10.68 -17.89
CA SER A 151 -9.89 -11.01 -16.48
C SER A 151 -9.03 -12.26 -16.35
N VAL A 152 -7.92 -12.15 -15.63
CA VAL A 152 -7.01 -13.27 -15.32
C VAL A 152 -7.15 -13.66 -13.85
N LYS A 153 -7.21 -14.97 -13.56
CA LYS A 153 -7.23 -15.46 -12.18
C LYS A 153 -5.84 -15.39 -11.56
N VAL A 154 -5.76 -14.84 -10.35
CA VAL A 154 -4.53 -14.87 -9.54
C VAL A 154 -4.38 -16.26 -8.91
N PRO A 155 -3.24 -16.94 -9.06
CA PRO A 155 -3.00 -18.23 -8.42
C PRO A 155 -3.01 -18.14 -6.89
N ASP A 156 -3.44 -19.21 -6.24
CA ASP A 156 -3.29 -19.37 -4.79
C ASP A 156 -1.91 -19.95 -4.48
N PHE A 157 -0.95 -19.05 -4.21
CA PHE A 157 0.42 -19.44 -3.87
C PHE A 157 0.54 -20.09 -2.49
N THR A 158 -0.48 -19.98 -1.64
CA THR A 158 -0.45 -20.47 -0.26
C THR A 158 -0.98 -21.91 -0.11
N GLY A 159 -1.43 -22.52 -1.22
CA GLY A 159 -2.07 -23.84 -1.18
C GLY A 159 -3.34 -23.89 -0.32
N GLY A 160 -4.07 -22.77 -0.23
CA GLY A 160 -5.29 -22.65 0.58
C GLY A 160 -5.09 -22.23 2.03
N THR A 161 -3.85 -22.10 2.51
CA THR A 161 -3.57 -21.71 3.91
C THR A 161 -3.90 -20.24 4.20
N TRP A 162 -4.06 -19.38 3.19
CA TRP A 162 -4.58 -18.01 3.36
C TRP A 162 -5.94 -17.93 4.05
N LYS A 163 -6.70 -19.05 4.09
CA LYS A 163 -8.00 -19.14 4.78
C LYS A 163 -7.86 -19.24 6.30
N ASN A 164 -6.67 -19.54 6.81
CA ASN A 164 -6.42 -19.60 8.24
C ASN A 164 -6.43 -18.18 8.82
N ASN A 165 -7.03 -18.02 10.00
CA ASN A 165 -6.95 -16.76 10.73
C ASN A 165 -5.54 -16.61 11.30
N ASN A 166 -4.74 -15.73 10.70
CA ASN A 166 -3.41 -15.36 11.19
C ASN A 166 -3.43 -13.91 11.67
N ASN A 167 -2.78 -13.64 12.78
CA ASN A 167 -2.51 -12.27 13.20
C ASN A 167 -1.40 -11.68 12.33
N THR A 168 -1.48 -10.38 12.04
CA THR A 168 -0.41 -9.70 11.33
C THR A 168 0.84 -9.57 12.23
N GLU A 169 2.00 -9.91 11.68
CA GLU A 169 3.29 -9.79 12.39
C GLU A 169 3.77 -8.34 12.51
N MET A 170 3.20 -7.44 11.70
CA MET A 170 3.52 -6.01 11.67
C MET A 170 3.23 -5.32 13.02
N LEU A 171 2.19 -5.76 13.72
CA LEU A 171 1.79 -5.19 15.02
C LEU A 171 2.54 -5.80 16.21
N ARG A 172 3.39 -6.79 15.97
CA ARG A 172 4.19 -7.42 17.02
C ARG A 172 5.26 -6.45 17.51
N GLU A 173 5.35 -6.30 18.83
CA GLU A 173 6.41 -5.52 19.46
C GLU A 173 7.75 -6.28 19.41
N ILE A 174 8.74 -5.80 18.67
CA ILE A 174 10.10 -6.39 18.62
C ILE A 174 11.22 -5.37 18.79
#